data_AF-G0P875-F1
#
_entry.id   AF-G0P875-F1
#
_cell.length_a   1.000
_cell.length_b   1.000
_cell.length_c   1.000
_cell.angle_alpha   90.00
_cell.angle_beta   90.00
_cell.angle_gamma   90.00
#
_symmetry.space_group_name_H-M   'P 1'
#
loop_
_entity.id
_entity.type
_entity.pdbx_description
1 polymer ?
#
loop_
_entity_poly.entity_id
_entity_poly.type
_entity_poly.pdbx_seq_one_letter_code
_entity_poly.pdbx_strand_id
1 'polypeptide(L)'
;MFNRSFLQGYCSFHLEDQDDPEMENITKSISSFPETSESSLELCRGDGVKKCIPPLMRYKQLYRTSRPNNLIACVIEKTFSTFLTAIMCFLHDQQAFRASNRTLESDIYGERLCKNLNEFTELKKIGSWQKMSMFAVVRNPIDRFVSGFTDKCLREKVWRKYKSRCAGCKTNLTCFVDKMYDRMYKFAKTPYRGIDFDDSHFFPQSW
;
A
#
# COMPACT_ATOMS: atom_id res chain seq x y z
N MET A 1 28.37 19.30 3.32
CA MET A 1 27.56 19.95 4.38
C MET A 1 26.28 20.44 3.72
N PHE A 2 25.17 19.72 3.85
CA PHE A 2 23.90 20.13 3.26
C PHE A 2 23.02 20.78 4.34
N ASN A 3 22.58 22.00 4.03
CA ASN A 3 21.96 22.97 4.91
C ASN A 3 20.55 22.50 5.35
N ARG A 4 20.28 22.49 6.66
CA ARG A 4 19.10 21.90 7.31
C ARG A 4 17.87 22.81 7.35
N SER A 5 17.88 23.98 6.71
CA SER A 5 16.89 25.03 6.95
C SER A 5 15.65 25.03 6.04
N PHE A 6 15.45 24.03 5.16
CA PHE A 6 14.32 24.03 4.22
C PHE A 6 13.12 23.14 4.61
N LEU A 7 13.19 22.41 5.74
CA LEU A 7 12.13 21.46 6.13
C LEU A 7 11.36 21.83 7.41
N GLN A 8 11.58 23.02 7.98
CA GLN A 8 11.00 23.38 9.29
C GLN A 8 9.60 24.03 9.22
N GLY A 9 8.97 24.10 8.04
CA GLY A 9 7.67 24.77 7.84
C GLY A 9 6.44 23.86 7.75
N TYR A 10 6.58 22.53 7.71
CA TYR A 10 5.45 21.63 7.37
C TYR A 10 4.89 20.81 8.54
N CYS A 11 5.39 20.97 9.77
CA CYS A 11 4.90 20.25 10.95
C CYS A 11 4.96 21.13 12.22
N SER A 12 4.16 22.19 12.25
CA SER A 12 3.79 22.85 13.51
C SER A 12 2.32 23.20 13.46
N PHE A 13 1.50 22.25 13.88
CA PHE A 13 0.15 22.56 14.37
C PHE A 13 0.33 23.09 15.79
N HIS A 14 0.26 24.41 15.96
CA HIS A 14 -0.10 25.00 17.24
C HIS A 14 -1.57 24.68 17.48
N LEU A 15 -1.85 23.95 18.55
CA LEU A 15 -3.18 23.87 19.13
C LEU A 15 -3.39 25.20 19.87
N GLU A 16 -4.13 26.11 19.27
CA GLU A 16 -4.83 27.15 20.02
C GLU A 16 -6.24 26.61 20.29
N ASP A 17 -6.54 26.39 21.57
CA ASP A 17 -7.87 26.00 22.04
C ASP A 17 -8.84 27.17 21.77
N GLN A 18 -9.77 26.97 20.84
CA GLN A 18 -11.01 27.72 20.77
C GLN A 18 -12.17 26.74 20.91
N ASP A 19 -12.94 26.91 21.98
CA ASP A 19 -14.12 26.13 22.32
C ASP A 19 -15.20 26.26 21.24
N ASP A 20 -15.30 25.26 20.37
CA ASP A 20 -16.34 25.15 19.35
C ASP A 20 -17.49 24.23 19.85
N PRO A 21 -18.71 24.75 20.03
CA PRO A 21 -19.86 23.99 20.56
C PRO A 21 -20.33 22.82 19.68
N GLU A 22 -19.79 22.67 18.47
CA GLU A 22 -20.08 21.52 17.60
C GLU A 22 -19.37 20.22 18.07
N MET A 23 -18.27 20.34 18.83
CA MET A 23 -17.49 19.20 19.34
C MET A 23 -18.15 18.48 20.53
N GLU A 24 -18.99 19.18 21.31
CA GLU A 24 -19.72 18.60 22.45
C GLU A 24 -20.78 17.57 22.02
N ASN A 25 -21.42 17.79 20.87
CA ASN A 25 -22.45 16.88 20.34
C ASN A 25 -21.86 15.60 19.75
N ILE A 26 -20.67 15.66 19.17
CA ILE A 26 -19.94 14.48 18.69
C ILE A 26 -19.52 13.61 19.88
N THR A 27 -19.03 14.24 20.95
CA THR A 27 -18.58 13.56 22.17
C THR A 27 -19.74 12.83 22.88
N LYS A 28 -20.93 13.42 22.91
CA LYS A 28 -22.13 12.77 23.45
C LYS A 28 -22.58 11.56 22.64
N SER A 29 -22.42 11.57 21.32
CA SER A 29 -22.78 10.42 20.47
C SER A 29 -21.87 9.19 20.65
N ILE A 30 -20.61 9.41 21.03
CA ILE A 30 -19.60 8.35 21.23
C ILE A 30 -19.80 7.62 22.56
N SER A 31 -20.46 8.24 23.54
CA SER A 31 -20.65 7.71 24.91
C SER A 31 -21.62 6.52 25.05
N SER A 32 -22.17 5.99 23.95
CA SER A 32 -23.15 4.89 23.98
C SER A 32 -22.60 3.53 23.51
N PHE A 33 -21.28 3.39 23.32
CA PHE A 33 -20.68 2.08 23.07
C PHE A 33 -20.54 1.30 24.38
N PRO A 34 -21.16 0.10 24.51
CA PRO A 34 -21.02 -0.70 25.71
C PRO A 34 -19.56 -1.10 25.93
N GLU A 35 -19.05 -0.84 27.13
CA GLU A 35 -17.72 -1.21 27.64
C GLU A 35 -17.59 -2.73 27.85
N THR A 36 -17.66 -3.50 26.76
CA THR A 36 -17.10 -4.85 26.71
C THR A 36 -16.20 -4.94 25.48
N SER A 37 -15.20 -4.07 25.45
CA SER A 37 -14.13 -4.11 24.46
C SER A 37 -12.89 -4.57 25.20
N GLU A 38 -12.55 -5.86 25.12
CA GLU A 38 -11.13 -6.23 25.21
C GLU A 38 -10.36 -5.23 24.33
N SER A 39 -9.32 -4.60 24.88
CA SER A 39 -8.49 -3.67 24.12
C SER A 39 -8.16 -4.31 22.78
N SER A 40 -8.43 -3.62 21.67
CA SER A 40 -8.15 -4.13 20.32
C SER A 40 -6.67 -4.53 20.13
N LEU A 41 -5.78 -4.05 21.02
CA LEU A 41 -4.37 -4.42 21.09
C LEU A 41 -4.11 -5.84 21.66
N GLU A 42 -5.06 -6.41 22.41
CA GLU A 42 -4.97 -7.76 22.98
C GLU A 42 -5.52 -8.86 22.05
N LEU A 43 -6.30 -8.49 21.02
CA LEU A 43 -6.97 -9.44 20.12
C LEU A 43 -6.00 -10.45 19.47
N CYS A 44 -4.78 -10.00 19.18
CA CYS A 44 -3.72 -10.81 18.57
C CYS A 44 -2.53 -11.06 19.51
N ARG A 45 -2.75 -11.11 20.83
CA ARG A 45 -1.73 -11.46 21.82
C ARG A 45 -2.03 -12.82 22.47
N GLY A 46 -0.99 -13.48 22.98
CA GLY A 46 -1.11 -14.78 23.65
C GLY A 46 -1.86 -15.82 22.82
N ASP A 47 -2.88 -16.45 23.41
CA ASP A 47 -3.73 -17.43 22.74
C ASP A 47 -4.62 -16.83 21.62
N GLY A 48 -4.83 -15.51 21.63
CA GLY A 48 -5.57 -14.78 20.60
C GLY A 48 -4.87 -14.77 19.23
N VAL A 49 -3.54 -14.99 19.19
CA VAL A 49 -2.75 -15.07 17.93
C VAL A 49 -3.32 -16.12 16.97
N LYS A 50 -3.84 -17.25 17.49
CA LYS A 50 -4.43 -18.32 16.66
C LYS A 50 -5.67 -17.86 15.87
N LYS A 51 -6.31 -16.78 16.30
CA LYS A 51 -7.48 -16.17 15.65
C LYS A 51 -7.09 -15.12 14.61
N CYS A 52 -5.83 -14.67 14.61
CA CYS A 52 -5.33 -13.63 13.74
C CYS A 52 -4.64 -14.18 12.49
N ILE A 53 -4.54 -13.34 11.47
CA ILE A 53 -3.83 -13.67 10.24
C ILE A 53 -2.32 -13.73 10.54
N PRO A 54 -1.62 -14.84 10.22
CA PRO A 54 -0.19 -14.95 10.45
C PRO A 54 0.58 -13.87 9.68
N PRO A 55 1.65 -13.30 10.27
CA PRO A 55 2.49 -12.32 9.59
C PRO A 55 3.39 -12.99 8.54
N LEU A 56 4.00 -12.18 7.66
CA LEU A 56 5.05 -12.59 6.72
C LEU A 56 4.66 -13.74 5.77
N MET A 57 3.39 -13.79 5.38
CA MET A 57 2.90 -14.74 4.39
C MET A 57 3.53 -14.48 3.02
N ARG A 58 3.89 -15.56 2.30
CA ARG A 58 4.35 -15.44 0.91
C ARG A 58 3.20 -14.93 0.04
N TYR A 59 3.40 -13.75 -0.51
CA TYR A 59 2.42 -13.07 -1.35
C TYR A 59 3.00 -12.74 -2.74
N LYS A 60 2.18 -12.12 -3.60
CA LYS A 60 2.58 -11.61 -4.92
C LYS A 60 3.84 -10.75 -4.78
N GLN A 61 4.86 -11.11 -5.54
CA GLN A 61 6.13 -10.40 -5.59
C GLN A 61 6.22 -9.59 -6.88
N LEU A 62 6.66 -8.34 -6.76
CA LEU A 62 6.92 -7.45 -7.88
C LEU A 62 8.32 -6.85 -7.71
N TYR A 63 9.19 -7.11 -8.67
CA TYR A 63 10.55 -6.61 -8.67
C TYR A 63 10.78 -5.68 -9.85
N ARG A 64 11.49 -4.59 -9.60
CA ARG A 64 12.04 -3.71 -10.62
C ARG A 64 13.55 -3.67 -10.47
N THR A 65 14.26 -3.75 -11.59
CA THR A 65 15.71 -3.89 -11.56
C THR A 65 16.38 -2.73 -12.28
N SER A 66 17.52 -2.32 -11.74
CA SER A 66 18.49 -1.50 -12.47
C SER A 66 19.83 -2.21 -12.36
N ARG A 67 20.20 -2.91 -13.45
CA ARG A 67 21.49 -3.60 -13.54
C ARG A 67 22.67 -2.63 -13.50
N PRO A 68 22.66 -1.48 -14.22
CA PRO A 68 23.77 -0.53 -14.17
C PRO A 68 24.06 0.00 -12.76
N ASN A 69 23.05 0.06 -11.90
CA ASN A 69 23.17 0.56 -10.53
C ASN A 69 23.23 -0.57 -9.47
N ASN A 70 23.21 -1.84 -9.87
CA ASN A 70 23.14 -3.00 -8.96
C ASN A 70 21.97 -2.94 -7.96
N LEU A 71 20.78 -2.50 -8.41
CA LEU A 71 19.61 -2.31 -7.57
C LEU A 71 18.44 -3.22 -7.95
N ILE A 72 17.76 -3.74 -6.92
CA ILE A 72 16.46 -4.41 -7.02
C ILE A 72 15.50 -3.72 -6.05
N ALA A 73 14.41 -3.15 -6.58
CA ALA A 73 13.32 -2.64 -5.79
C ALA A 73 12.21 -3.68 -5.70
N CYS A 74 11.79 -4.03 -4.48
CA CYS A 74 10.54 -4.73 -4.24
C CYS A 74 9.40 -3.71 -4.21
N VAL A 75 8.49 -3.81 -5.18
CA VAL A 75 7.38 -2.85 -5.35
C VAL A 75 6.15 -3.37 -4.62
N ILE A 76 5.75 -2.65 -3.58
CA ILE A 76 4.53 -2.92 -2.83
C ILE A 76 3.48 -1.87 -3.22
N GLU A 77 2.30 -2.31 -3.66
CA GLU A 77 1.26 -1.38 -4.09
C GLU A 77 0.87 -0.41 -2.97
N LYS A 78 0.54 0.83 -3.35
CA LYS A 78 0.16 1.92 -2.42
C LYS A 78 1.25 2.39 -1.45
N THR A 79 2.49 1.99 -1.70
CA THR A 79 3.69 2.49 -1.00
C THR A 79 4.63 3.18 -1.97
N PHE A 80 4.18 4.28 -2.58
CA PHE A 80 4.97 4.98 -3.61
C PHE A 80 5.28 4.10 -4.86
N SER A 81 4.47 3.05 -5.10
CA SER A 81 4.75 2.01 -6.12
C SER A 81 4.89 2.54 -7.54
N THR A 82 4.02 3.46 -7.95
CA THR A 82 4.05 4.06 -9.29
C THR A 82 5.37 4.82 -9.52
N PHE A 83 5.71 5.73 -8.61
CA PHE A 83 6.96 6.50 -8.69
C PHE A 83 8.19 5.60 -8.58
N LEU A 84 8.19 4.64 -7.65
CA LEU A 84 9.31 3.71 -7.51
C LEU A 84 9.53 2.91 -8.81
N THR A 85 8.45 2.52 -9.49
CA THR A 85 8.53 1.86 -10.80
C THR A 85 9.16 2.79 -11.84
N ALA A 86 8.72 4.05 -11.92
CA ALA A 86 9.27 5.04 -12.86
C ALA A 86 10.75 5.36 -12.57
N ILE A 87 11.13 5.52 -11.30
CA ILE A 87 12.52 5.74 -10.88
C ILE A 87 13.38 4.55 -11.28
N MET A 88 12.93 3.33 -11.02
CA MET A 88 13.68 2.14 -11.40
C MET A 88 13.78 1.96 -12.93
N CYS A 89 12.78 2.43 -13.68
CA CYS A 89 12.84 2.48 -15.15
C CYS A 89 13.88 3.50 -15.63
N PHE A 90 13.87 4.72 -15.07
CA PHE A 90 14.90 5.73 -15.33
C PHE A 90 16.30 5.22 -15.01
N LEU A 91 16.49 4.58 -13.85
CA LEU A 91 17.77 4.00 -13.47
C LEU A 91 18.17 2.78 -14.31
N HIS A 92 17.22 2.08 -14.92
CA HIS A 92 17.49 0.96 -15.81
C HIS A 92 18.11 1.45 -17.13
N ASP A 93 17.53 2.48 -17.74
CA ASP A 93 18.01 3.12 -18.96
C ASP A 93 17.68 4.62 -18.97
N GLN A 94 18.65 5.43 -18.54
CA GLN A 94 18.48 6.88 -18.45
C GLN A 94 18.37 7.54 -19.83
N GLN A 95 19.02 6.97 -20.85
CA GLN A 95 19.06 7.54 -22.19
C GLN A 95 17.71 7.37 -22.86
N ALA A 96 17.17 6.14 -22.87
CA ALA A 96 15.85 5.86 -23.42
C ALA A 96 14.76 6.63 -22.66
N PHE A 97 14.86 6.70 -21.32
CA PHE A 97 13.90 7.45 -20.51
C PHE A 97 13.89 8.94 -20.87
N ARG A 98 15.07 9.60 -20.93
CA ARG A 98 15.16 11.02 -21.31
C ARG A 98 14.71 11.27 -22.75
N ALA A 99 15.07 10.39 -23.69
CA ALA A 99 14.68 10.51 -25.09
C ALA A 99 13.15 10.38 -25.28
N SER A 100 12.46 9.72 -24.37
CA SER A 100 11.00 9.57 -24.41
C SER A 100 10.22 10.82 -23.99
N ASN A 101 10.89 11.89 -23.53
CA ASN A 101 10.26 13.10 -22.97
C ASN A 101 9.25 12.82 -21.84
N ARG A 102 9.42 11.70 -21.12
CA ARG A 102 8.59 11.32 -19.97
C ARG A 102 9.11 11.96 -18.69
N THR A 103 8.17 12.31 -17.82
CA THR A 103 8.44 12.62 -16.40
C THR A 103 8.14 11.39 -15.53
N LEU A 104 8.67 11.39 -14.30
CA LEU A 104 8.37 10.35 -13.31
C LEU A 104 6.87 10.26 -12.96
N GLU A 105 6.13 11.34 -13.16
CA GLU A 105 4.68 11.43 -12.95
C GLU A 105 3.88 10.89 -14.14
N SER A 106 4.38 11.11 -15.35
CA SER A 106 3.69 10.72 -16.60
C SER A 106 3.81 9.24 -16.94
N ASP A 107 4.69 8.48 -16.28
CA ASP A 107 4.86 7.03 -16.49
C ASP A 107 3.76 6.23 -15.78
N ILE A 108 2.52 6.49 -16.21
CA ILE A 108 1.30 5.96 -15.61
C ILE A 108 0.95 4.57 -16.20
N TYR A 109 0.27 3.79 -15.38
CA TYR A 109 -0.20 2.41 -15.53
C TYR A 109 -0.95 2.13 -16.86
N GLY A 110 -0.23 2.03 -17.98
CA GLY A 110 -0.79 1.68 -19.29
C GLY A 110 0.27 1.58 -20.39
N GLU A 111 1.18 2.56 -20.44
CA GLU A 111 2.22 2.68 -21.46
C GLU A 111 3.61 2.79 -20.83
N ARG A 112 3.92 1.88 -19.90
CA ARG A 112 5.19 1.94 -19.16
C ARG A 112 6.36 1.64 -20.08
N LEU A 113 7.32 2.55 -20.15
CA LEU A 113 8.50 2.43 -21.02
C LEU A 113 9.26 1.12 -20.79
N CYS A 114 9.50 0.78 -19.52
CA CYS A 114 10.24 -0.43 -19.14
C CYS A 114 9.37 -1.68 -18.94
N LYS A 115 8.12 -1.68 -19.41
CA LYS A 115 7.22 -2.84 -19.29
C LYS A 115 7.89 -4.08 -19.88
N ASN A 116 7.95 -5.16 -19.10
CA ASN A 116 8.62 -6.42 -19.46
C ASN A 116 10.13 -6.33 -19.73
N LEU A 117 10.77 -5.17 -19.54
CA LEU A 117 12.21 -4.99 -19.73
C LEU A 117 12.97 -5.16 -18.40
N ASN A 118 12.51 -4.46 -17.36
CA ASN A 118 13.15 -4.47 -16.05
C ASN A 118 12.24 -5.03 -14.94
N GLU A 119 11.14 -5.67 -15.31
CA GLU A 119 10.08 -6.10 -14.42
C GLU A 119 10.06 -7.61 -14.25
N PHE A 120 10.03 -8.07 -13.00
CA PHE A 120 10.04 -9.49 -12.68
C PHE A 120 9.02 -9.80 -11.59
N THR A 121 8.48 -11.02 -11.60
CA THR A 121 7.58 -11.54 -10.56
C THR A 121 8.23 -12.62 -9.70
N GLU A 122 9.45 -13.02 -10.04
CA GLU A 122 10.21 -14.08 -9.36
C GLU A 122 11.69 -13.70 -9.31
N LEU A 123 12.32 -13.74 -8.13
CA LEU A 123 13.74 -13.38 -7.98
C LEU A 123 14.66 -14.24 -8.84
N LYS A 124 14.37 -15.54 -8.96
CA LYS A 124 15.20 -16.46 -9.78
C LYS A 124 15.28 -16.08 -11.26
N LYS A 125 14.35 -15.27 -11.77
CA LYS A 125 14.39 -14.75 -13.15
C LYS A 125 15.34 -13.56 -13.30
N ILE A 126 15.75 -12.95 -12.19
CA ILE A 126 16.74 -11.89 -12.14
C ILE A 126 18.11 -12.57 -12.03
N GLY A 127 18.84 -12.71 -13.13
CA GLY A 127 20.20 -13.24 -13.10
C GLY A 127 21.09 -12.43 -12.17
N SER A 128 21.97 -13.10 -11.41
CA SER A 128 22.90 -12.48 -10.45
C SER A 128 22.26 -11.60 -9.38
N TRP A 129 20.98 -11.80 -9.03
CA TRP A 129 20.28 -10.99 -8.04
C TRP A 129 20.99 -10.92 -6.68
N GLN A 130 21.73 -11.97 -6.31
CA GLN A 130 22.49 -12.04 -5.07
C GLN A 130 23.65 -11.04 -5.01
N LYS A 131 24.09 -10.51 -6.15
CA LYS A 131 25.15 -9.49 -6.24
C LYS A 131 24.59 -8.06 -6.20
N MET A 132 23.27 -7.91 -6.15
CA MET A 132 22.58 -6.62 -6.22
C MET A 132 22.01 -6.26 -4.85
N SER A 133 21.96 -4.97 -4.54
CA SER A 133 21.31 -4.45 -3.34
C SER A 133 19.80 -4.44 -3.53
N MET A 134 19.08 -5.06 -2.59
CA MET A 134 17.62 -5.14 -2.62
C MET A 134 17.02 -4.24 -1.55
N PHE A 135 15.99 -3.49 -1.92
CA PHE A 135 15.27 -2.62 -0.98
C PHE A 135 13.77 -2.61 -1.26
N ALA A 136 13.00 -2.17 -0.27
CA ALA A 136 11.58 -1.90 -0.40
C ALA A 136 11.29 -0.53 0.24
N VAL A 137 10.31 0.18 -0.30
CA VAL A 137 9.72 1.35 0.36
C VAL A 137 8.43 0.87 1.01
N VAL A 138 8.29 1.09 2.31
CA VAL A 138 7.10 0.70 3.07
C VAL A 138 6.38 1.95 3.58
N ARG A 139 5.12 1.81 3.99
CA ARG A 139 4.29 2.88 4.56
C ARG A 139 3.75 2.43 5.93
N ASN A 140 3.02 3.25 6.68
CA ASN A 140 2.20 2.75 7.78
C ASN A 140 0.99 1.93 7.24
N PRO A 141 0.58 0.81 7.89
CA PRO A 141 -0.43 -0.08 7.30
C PRO A 141 -1.79 0.59 7.15
N ILE A 142 -2.15 1.37 8.16
CA ILE A 142 -3.42 2.08 8.20
C ILE A 142 -3.44 3.15 7.12
N ASP A 143 -2.37 3.93 6.97
CA ASP A 143 -2.28 4.93 5.90
C ASP A 143 -2.32 4.32 4.51
N ARG A 144 -1.67 3.17 4.32
CA ARG A 144 -1.71 2.42 3.06
C ARG A 144 -3.12 1.96 2.74
N PHE A 145 -3.81 1.39 3.73
CA PHE A 145 -5.20 0.98 3.61
C PHE A 145 -6.12 2.17 3.27
N VAL A 146 -6.03 3.26 4.02
CA VAL A 146 -6.82 4.49 3.78
C VAL A 146 -6.55 5.04 2.38
N SER A 147 -5.29 5.08 1.97
CA SER A 147 -4.91 5.51 0.61
C SER A 147 -5.52 4.61 -0.46
N GLY A 148 -5.50 3.29 -0.27
CA GLY A 148 -6.11 2.33 -1.19
C GLY A 148 -7.62 2.50 -1.30
N PHE A 149 -8.32 2.60 -0.16
CA PHE A 149 -9.78 2.68 -0.10
C PHE A 149 -10.28 4.01 -0.68
N THR A 150 -9.68 5.12 -0.27
CA THR A 150 -10.03 6.44 -0.77
C THR A 150 -9.76 6.57 -2.26
N ASP A 151 -8.61 6.09 -2.74
CA ASP A 151 -8.29 6.13 -4.17
C ASP A 151 -9.26 5.29 -5.01
N LYS A 152 -9.40 4.00 -4.68
CA LYS A 152 -10.12 3.06 -5.54
C LYS A 152 -11.62 3.07 -5.34
N CYS A 153 -12.08 3.14 -4.10
CA CYS A 153 -13.49 2.94 -3.76
C CYS A 153 -14.29 4.24 -3.69
N LEU A 154 -13.66 5.32 -3.20
CA LEU A 154 -14.33 6.61 -3.03
C LEU A 154 -14.12 7.54 -4.24
N ARG A 155 -12.88 7.72 -4.70
CA ARG A 155 -12.53 8.65 -5.78
C ARG A 155 -12.77 8.04 -7.16
N GLU A 156 -12.06 6.97 -7.49
CA GLU A 156 -12.20 6.31 -8.80
C GLU A 156 -13.52 5.54 -8.94
N LYS A 157 -14.12 5.14 -7.81
CA LYS A 157 -15.38 4.36 -7.75
C LYS A 157 -15.34 3.16 -8.69
N VAL A 158 -14.24 2.40 -8.67
CA VAL A 158 -13.98 1.30 -9.61
C VAL A 158 -15.08 0.23 -9.63
N TRP A 159 -15.83 0.12 -8.54
CA TRP A 159 -17.00 -0.75 -8.38
C TRP A 159 -18.16 -0.40 -9.31
N ARG A 160 -18.22 0.81 -9.88
CA ARG A 160 -19.26 1.19 -10.86
C ARG A 160 -19.15 0.38 -12.13
N LYS A 161 -17.92 0.23 -12.64
CA LYS A 161 -17.58 -0.54 -13.84
C LYS A 161 -17.43 -2.04 -13.55
N TYR A 162 -16.83 -2.39 -12.42
CA TYR A 162 -16.59 -3.78 -12.03
C TYR A 162 -17.22 -4.05 -10.67
N LYS A 163 -18.46 -4.58 -10.66
CA LYS A 163 -19.29 -4.69 -9.45
C LYS A 163 -18.64 -5.47 -8.29
N SER A 164 -17.72 -6.37 -8.58
CA SER A 164 -16.98 -7.15 -7.58
C SER A 164 -15.86 -6.39 -6.87
N ARG A 165 -15.35 -5.28 -7.45
CA ARG A 165 -14.29 -4.48 -6.83
C ARG A 165 -14.78 -3.75 -5.58
N CYS A 166 -13.84 -3.34 -4.73
CA CYS A 166 -14.14 -2.87 -3.38
C CYS A 166 -14.93 -3.93 -2.60
N ALA A 167 -14.56 -5.20 -2.80
CA ALA A 167 -15.18 -6.40 -2.22
C ALA A 167 -16.72 -6.46 -2.38
N GLY A 168 -17.28 -5.78 -3.39
CA GLY A 168 -18.73 -5.62 -3.56
C GLY A 168 -19.41 -4.66 -2.57
N CYS A 169 -18.66 -4.05 -1.66
CA CYS A 169 -19.14 -3.14 -0.61
C CYS A 169 -19.30 -1.68 -1.07
N LYS A 170 -18.86 -1.36 -2.30
CA LYS A 170 -18.89 0.00 -2.88
C LYS A 170 -18.09 1.00 -2.02
N THR A 171 -18.77 1.79 -1.19
CA THR A 171 -18.18 2.82 -0.32
C THR A 171 -18.37 2.51 1.17
N ASN A 172 -19.00 1.38 1.53
CA ASN A 172 -19.18 0.99 2.91
C ASN A 172 -17.86 0.43 3.47
N LEU A 173 -17.23 1.18 4.38
CA LEU A 173 -15.92 0.85 4.93
C LEU A 173 -15.97 -0.39 5.83
N THR A 174 -16.96 -0.49 6.73
CA THR A 174 -17.11 -1.63 7.65
C THR A 174 -17.24 -2.93 6.89
N CYS A 175 -18.16 -2.98 5.92
CA CYS A 175 -18.31 -4.12 5.01
C CYS A 175 -16.98 -4.48 4.32
N PHE A 176 -16.25 -3.46 3.85
CA PHE A 176 -15.00 -3.68 3.12
C PHE A 176 -13.92 -4.28 4.03
N VAL A 177 -13.75 -3.74 5.23
CA VAL A 177 -12.78 -4.26 6.23
C VAL A 177 -13.11 -5.71 6.56
N ASP A 178 -14.36 -6.04 6.86
CA ASP A 178 -14.79 -7.39 7.20
C ASP A 178 -14.52 -8.37 6.06
N LYS A 179 -14.92 -8.01 4.83
CA LYS A 179 -14.70 -8.86 3.64
C LYS A 179 -13.23 -9.04 3.32
N MET A 180 -12.41 -7.99 3.43
CA MET A 180 -10.98 -8.11 3.17
C MET A 180 -10.27 -8.93 4.25
N TYR A 181 -10.66 -8.80 5.52
CA TYR A 181 -10.15 -9.62 6.61
C TYR A 181 -10.46 -11.11 6.38
N ASP A 182 -11.72 -11.43 6.04
CA ASP A 182 -12.12 -12.80 5.68
C ASP A 182 -11.29 -13.37 4.53
N ARG A 183 -11.01 -12.55 3.51
CA ARG A 183 -10.18 -12.96 2.37
C ARG A 183 -8.74 -13.22 2.78
N MET A 184 -8.15 -12.36 3.61
CA MET A 184 -6.79 -12.56 4.13
C MET A 184 -6.71 -13.83 4.97
N TYR A 185 -7.71 -14.09 5.81
CA TYR A 185 -7.78 -15.29 6.63
C TYR A 185 -7.90 -16.56 5.76
N LYS A 186 -8.72 -16.52 4.71
CA LYS A 186 -8.81 -17.61 3.71
C LYS A 186 -7.48 -17.83 2.98
N PHE A 187 -6.83 -16.76 2.54
CA PHE A 187 -5.52 -16.83 1.91
C PHE A 187 -4.46 -17.42 2.85
N ALA A 188 -4.51 -17.07 4.14
CA ALA A 188 -3.59 -17.58 5.14
C ALA A 188 -3.73 -19.09 5.36
N LYS A 189 -4.97 -19.61 5.36
CA LYS A 189 -5.23 -21.05 5.48
C LYS A 189 -4.88 -21.81 4.20
N THR A 190 -5.32 -21.29 3.05
CA THR A 190 -5.17 -21.94 1.76
C THR A 190 -4.76 -20.89 0.72
N PRO A 191 -3.46 -20.65 0.53
CA PRO A 191 -2.98 -19.68 -0.45
C PRO A 191 -3.49 -20.02 -1.85
N TYR A 192 -4.28 -19.12 -2.43
CA TYR A 192 -4.84 -19.30 -3.76
C TYR A 192 -4.01 -18.57 -4.83
N ARG A 193 -4.09 -19.08 -6.07
CA ARG A 193 -3.54 -18.43 -7.26
C ARG A 193 -4.58 -17.48 -7.85
N GLY A 194 -4.13 -16.42 -8.52
CA GLY A 194 -5.03 -15.42 -9.10
C GLY A 194 -5.36 -14.30 -8.12
N ILE A 195 -4.33 -13.58 -7.69
CA ILE A 195 -4.47 -12.35 -6.91
C ILE A 195 -5.25 -11.33 -7.74
N ASP A 196 -6.41 -10.94 -7.23
CA ASP A 196 -7.29 -10.01 -7.94
C ASP A 196 -6.90 -8.55 -7.74
N PHE A 197 -7.77 -7.66 -8.23
CA PHE A 197 -7.58 -6.22 -8.13
C PHE A 197 -7.53 -5.75 -6.68
N ASP A 198 -8.51 -6.13 -5.85
CA ASP A 198 -8.58 -5.66 -4.47
C ASP A 198 -7.44 -6.28 -3.65
N ASP A 199 -7.19 -7.57 -3.81
CA ASP A 199 -6.06 -8.25 -3.15
C ASP A 199 -4.74 -7.53 -3.47
N SER A 200 -4.47 -7.19 -4.73
CA SER A 200 -3.24 -6.47 -5.12
C SER A 200 -3.09 -5.11 -4.43
N HIS A 201 -4.19 -4.39 -4.17
CA HIS A 201 -4.16 -3.03 -3.63
C HIS A 201 -4.16 -2.99 -2.11
N PHE A 202 -4.70 -4.03 -1.47
CA PHE A 202 -4.95 -4.06 -0.03
C PHE A 202 -4.18 -5.16 0.69
N PHE A 203 -3.55 -6.10 0.01
CA PHE A 203 -2.64 -7.07 0.63
C PHE A 203 -1.18 -6.74 0.25
N PRO A 204 -0.19 -7.12 1.08
CA PRO A 204 -0.28 -7.40 2.52
C PRO A 204 -0.39 -6.08 3.31
N GLN A 205 -0.99 -6.11 4.51
CA GLN A 205 -0.97 -4.96 5.45
C GLN A 205 0.11 -5.12 6.53
N SER A 206 1.01 -6.09 6.38
CA SER A 206 2.21 -6.26 7.19
C SER A 206 3.45 -6.15 6.30
N TRP A 207 4.56 -5.71 6.90
CA TRP A 207 5.86 -5.55 6.24
C TRP A 207 6.82 -6.62 6.71
#